data_AF-A0A2H0QVV6-F1
#
_entry.id   AF-A0A2H0QVV6-F1
#
_cell.length_a   1.000
_cell.length_b   1.000
_cell.length_c   1.000
_cell.angle_alpha   90.00
_cell.angle_beta   90.00
_cell.angle_gamma   90.00
#
_symmetry.space_group_name_H-M   'P 1'
#
loop_
_entity.id
_entity.type
_entity.pdbx_description
1 polymer ?
#
loop_
_entity_poly.entity_id
_entity_poly.type
_entity_poly.pdbx_seq_one_letter_code
_entity_poly.pdbx_strand_id
1 'polypeptide(L)'
;MFANLKDQRPKTKDQRPENGFTLIELSIVIVIIGLIVAGIVGGQALVEQAKIRSQILEFQKYKVAYNAFKLEYNAIPGDFNMASQYWPGALDGDGSGRLNVHNDWATIPNNVNGRESLLFFYHLSLAGIIPDSYNNTSTLGVGYPELIISKGKGMTAGNVRWGGANFQTSASVDFKAGLYLQVGRPELISGSMNDQIGTSDPRTYSNIDTKIDDGNPVEGIFLAHRVWNSTQGDCLDGVDGDYLLSNDRPSCLAVYIIE
;
A
#
# COMPACT_ATOMS: atom_id res chain seq x y z
N MET A 1 18.53 -60.81 74.53
CA MET A 1 17.83 -59.62 74.01
C MET A 1 17.97 -59.64 72.49
N PHE A 2 16.96 -60.14 71.79
CA PHE A 2 16.99 -60.31 70.32
C PHE A 2 16.68 -58.98 69.65
N ALA A 3 17.64 -58.39 68.93
CA ALA A 3 17.45 -57.17 68.16
C ALA A 3 17.41 -57.48 66.65
N ASN A 4 16.18 -57.61 66.17
CA ASN A 4 15.63 -57.11 64.90
C ASN A 4 16.59 -56.97 63.70
N LEU A 5 16.67 -58.03 62.87
CA LEU A 5 17.20 -57.95 61.50
C LEU A 5 16.15 -57.26 60.62
N LYS A 6 16.35 -55.97 60.33
CA LYS A 6 15.54 -55.25 59.35
C LYS A 6 15.72 -55.91 57.98
N ASP A 7 14.62 -56.40 57.43
CA ASP A 7 14.48 -56.91 56.06
C ASP A 7 14.96 -55.87 55.04
N GLN A 8 16.13 -56.11 54.42
CA GLN A 8 16.72 -55.28 53.36
C GLN A 8 16.43 -55.86 51.97
N ARG A 9 15.20 -56.25 51.69
CA ARG A 9 14.80 -56.57 50.31
C ARG A 9 14.80 -55.29 49.46
N PRO A 10 15.49 -55.24 48.31
CA PRO A 10 15.48 -54.08 47.43
C PRO A 10 14.05 -53.84 46.96
N LYS A 11 13.52 -52.63 47.19
CA LYS A 11 12.25 -52.20 46.62
C LYS A 11 12.40 -52.12 45.11
N THR A 12 11.87 -53.09 44.38
CA THR A 12 11.72 -53.03 42.93
C THR A 12 10.88 -51.80 42.59
N LYS A 13 11.48 -50.85 41.89
CA LYS A 13 10.75 -49.72 41.29
C LYS A 13 9.70 -50.32 40.36
N ASP A 14 8.44 -50.05 40.64
CA ASP A 14 7.31 -50.38 39.77
C ASP A 14 7.47 -49.57 38.47
N GLN A 15 8.14 -50.14 37.47
CA GLN A 15 8.24 -49.54 36.15
C GLN A 15 6.90 -49.76 35.44
N ARG A 16 6.01 -48.77 35.56
CA ARG A 16 4.83 -48.71 34.69
C ARG A 16 5.34 -48.66 33.24
N PRO A 17 4.84 -49.51 32.33
CA PRO A 17 5.20 -49.40 30.93
C PRO A 17 4.76 -48.02 30.43
N GLU A 18 5.72 -47.16 30.09
CA GLU A 18 5.44 -45.96 29.33
C GLU A 18 5.06 -46.42 27.92
N ASN A 19 3.77 -46.33 27.59
CA ASN A 19 3.29 -46.62 26.25
C ASN A 19 3.88 -45.55 25.31
N GLY A 20 4.95 -45.89 24.60
CA GLY A 20 5.53 -45.05 23.56
C GLY A 20 4.57 -44.92 22.37
N PHE A 21 4.58 -43.76 21.72
CA PHE A 21 3.81 -43.53 20.49
C PHE A 21 4.22 -44.52 19.40
N THR A 22 3.24 -45.07 18.69
CA THR A 22 3.51 -45.99 17.58
C THR A 22 4.00 -45.21 16.36
N LEU A 23 4.78 -45.88 15.50
CA LEU A 23 5.27 -45.29 14.24
C LEU A 23 4.11 -44.83 13.32
N ILE A 24 2.98 -45.54 13.36
CA ILE A 24 1.80 -45.20 12.55
C ILE A 24 1.05 -43.98 13.10
N GLU A 25 0.99 -43.81 14.42
CA GLU A 25 0.40 -42.62 15.04
C GLU A 25 1.22 -41.38 14.69
N LEU A 26 2.55 -41.47 14.76
CA LEU A 26 3.41 -40.35 14.40
C LEU A 26 3.38 -40.05 12.89
N SER A 27 3.25 -41.06 12.03
CA SER A 27 3.24 -40.86 10.57
C SER A 27 1.97 -40.13 10.10
N ILE A 28 0.80 -40.46 10.65
CA ILE A 28 -0.44 -39.74 10.33
C ILE A 28 -0.36 -38.28 10.80
N VAL A 29 0.23 -38.04 11.97
CA VAL A 29 0.41 -36.68 12.50
C VAL A 29 1.30 -35.84 11.57
N ILE A 30 2.43 -36.38 11.10
CA ILE A 30 3.33 -35.66 10.18
C ILE A 30 2.64 -35.37 8.84
N VAL A 31 1.86 -36.31 8.31
CA VAL A 31 1.09 -36.11 7.07
C VAL A 31 0.06 -34.99 7.24
N ILE A 32 -0.70 -34.99 8.33
CA ILE A 32 -1.70 -33.94 8.61
C ILE A 32 -1.03 -32.57 8.74
N ILE A 33 0.09 -32.48 9.47
CA ILE A 33 0.85 -31.23 9.59
C ILE A 33 1.37 -30.78 8.21
N GLY A 34 1.91 -31.69 7.41
CA GLY A 34 2.40 -31.39 6.05
C GLY A 34 1.30 -30.82 5.15
N LEU A 35 0.11 -31.42 5.16
CA LEU A 35 -1.04 -30.93 4.38
C LEU A 35 -1.54 -29.57 4.86
N ILE A 36 -1.57 -29.35 6.19
CA ILE A 36 -1.95 -28.06 6.76
C ILE A 36 -0.97 -26.97 6.34
N VAL A 37 0.34 -27.22 6.45
CA VAL A 37 1.38 -26.26 6.07
C VAL A 37 1.28 -25.93 4.57
N ALA A 38 1.14 -26.92 3.71
CA ALA A 38 0.97 -26.71 2.27
C ALA A 38 -0.30 -25.88 1.96
N GLY A 39 -1.40 -26.17 2.64
CA GLY A 39 -2.66 -25.42 2.50
C GLY A 39 -2.54 -23.96 2.95
N ILE A 40 -1.82 -23.69 4.05
CA ILE A 40 -1.61 -22.32 4.56
C ILE A 40 -0.75 -21.51 3.58
N VAL A 41 0.36 -22.06 3.10
CA VAL A 41 1.26 -21.36 2.17
C VAL A 41 0.52 -21.04 0.86
N GLY A 42 -0.23 -21.99 0.31
CA GLY A 42 -1.07 -21.74 -0.86
C GLY A 42 -2.16 -20.69 -0.60
N GLY A 43 -2.80 -20.76 0.58
CA GLY A 43 -3.83 -19.81 1.00
C GLY A 43 -3.31 -18.37 1.11
N GLN A 44 -2.10 -18.18 1.66
CA GLN A 44 -1.47 -16.86 1.76
C GLN A 44 -1.22 -16.24 0.39
N ALA A 45 -0.75 -17.02 -0.59
CA ALA A 45 -0.57 -16.54 -1.95
C ALA A 45 -1.89 -16.08 -2.60
N LEU A 46 -3.00 -16.82 -2.39
CA LEU A 46 -4.31 -16.43 -2.89
C LEU A 46 -4.81 -15.12 -2.27
N VAL A 47 -4.61 -14.93 -0.96
CA VAL A 47 -4.97 -13.69 -0.25
C VAL A 47 -4.18 -12.51 -0.81
N GLU A 48 -2.87 -12.69 -1.06
CA GLU A 48 -2.01 -11.65 -1.62
C GLU A 48 -2.48 -11.22 -3.01
N GLN A 49 -2.78 -12.20 -3.88
CA GLN A 49 -3.31 -11.94 -5.21
C GLN A 49 -4.69 -11.25 -5.18
N ALA A 50 -5.53 -11.58 -4.20
CA ALA A 50 -6.82 -10.92 -3.99
C ALA A 50 -6.65 -9.46 -3.57
N LYS A 51 -5.70 -9.15 -2.68
CA LYS A 51 -5.37 -7.76 -2.30
C LYS A 51 -4.89 -6.94 -3.49
N ILE A 52 -3.96 -7.48 -4.28
CA ILE A 52 -3.47 -6.84 -5.51
C ILE A 52 -4.63 -6.53 -6.46
N ARG A 53 -5.50 -7.52 -6.71
CA ARG A 53 -6.68 -7.33 -7.57
C ARG A 53 -7.62 -6.25 -7.01
N SER A 54 -7.84 -6.24 -5.70
CA SER A 54 -8.70 -5.24 -5.06
C SER A 54 -8.12 -3.83 -5.18
N GLN A 55 -6.79 -3.69 -5.04
CA GLN A 55 -6.11 -2.41 -5.21
C GLN A 55 -6.21 -1.88 -6.65
N ILE A 56 -6.10 -2.77 -7.64
CA ILE A 56 -6.31 -2.43 -9.06
C ILE A 56 -7.74 -1.95 -9.31
N LEU A 57 -8.74 -2.64 -8.75
CA LEU A 57 -10.14 -2.23 -8.87
C LEU A 57 -10.37 -0.85 -8.24
N GLU A 58 -9.65 -0.52 -7.17
CA GLU A 58 -9.71 0.81 -6.55
C GLU A 58 -9.13 1.90 -7.45
N PHE A 59 -8.03 1.64 -8.16
CA PHE A 59 -7.51 2.59 -9.17
C PHE A 59 -8.53 2.84 -10.29
N GLN A 60 -9.14 1.77 -10.78
CA GLN A 60 -10.18 1.86 -11.81
C GLN A 60 -11.41 2.63 -11.31
N LYS A 61 -11.83 2.40 -10.06
CA LYS A 61 -12.91 3.15 -9.39
C LYS A 61 -12.63 4.65 -9.44
N TYR A 62 -11.44 5.08 -9.01
CA TYR A 62 -11.09 6.50 -9.00
C TYR A 62 -10.89 7.09 -10.41
N LYS A 63 -10.37 6.32 -11.38
CA LYS A 63 -10.28 6.76 -12.78
C LYS A 63 -11.66 6.98 -13.40
N VAL A 64 -12.61 6.09 -13.14
CA VAL A 64 -14.00 6.26 -13.58
C VAL A 64 -14.64 7.46 -12.89
N ALA A 65 -14.46 7.61 -11.58
CA ALA A 65 -14.97 8.74 -10.81
C ALA A 65 -14.42 10.08 -11.30
N TYR A 66 -13.12 10.13 -11.59
CA TYR A 66 -12.47 11.30 -12.20
C TYR A 66 -13.13 11.70 -13.52
N ASN A 67 -13.33 10.74 -14.43
CA ASN A 67 -13.95 11.01 -15.72
C ASN A 67 -15.40 11.46 -15.58
N ALA A 68 -16.15 10.86 -14.65
CA ALA A 68 -17.52 11.27 -14.35
C ALA A 68 -17.57 12.72 -13.80
N PHE A 69 -16.67 13.06 -12.87
CA PHE A 69 -16.57 14.42 -12.34
C PHE A 69 -16.23 15.43 -13.43
N LYS A 70 -15.27 15.11 -14.31
CA LYS A 70 -14.94 15.95 -15.47
C LYS A 70 -16.11 16.13 -16.43
N LEU A 71 -16.91 15.09 -16.66
CA LEU A 71 -18.07 15.18 -17.53
C LEU A 71 -19.15 16.10 -16.94
N GLU A 72 -19.40 16.00 -15.64
CA GLU A 72 -20.43 16.77 -14.95
C GLU A 72 -20.03 18.24 -14.73
N TYR A 73 -18.81 18.48 -14.26
CA TYR A 73 -18.36 19.81 -13.82
C TYR A 73 -17.41 20.51 -14.79
N ASN A 74 -17.00 19.84 -15.87
CA ASN A 74 -16.00 20.34 -16.82
C ASN A 74 -14.70 20.80 -16.14
N ALA A 75 -14.31 20.12 -15.06
CA ALA A 75 -13.16 20.45 -14.22
C ALA A 75 -12.56 19.19 -13.59
N ILE A 76 -11.31 19.28 -13.15
CA ILE A 76 -10.64 18.20 -12.44
C ILE A 76 -11.07 18.21 -10.95
N PRO A 77 -11.48 17.08 -10.36
CA PRO A 77 -11.73 17.03 -8.92
C PRO A 77 -10.45 17.41 -8.16
N GLY A 78 -10.56 18.15 -7.07
CA GLY A 78 -9.42 18.78 -6.39
C GLY A 78 -9.03 20.15 -6.92
N ASP A 79 -8.96 20.32 -8.25
CA ASP A 79 -8.68 21.59 -8.95
C ASP A 79 -9.94 22.45 -9.17
N PHE A 80 -11.13 21.88 -8.99
CA PHE A 80 -12.41 22.57 -9.20
C PHE A 80 -12.59 23.80 -8.30
N ASN A 81 -12.68 24.97 -8.92
CA ASN A 81 -12.69 26.28 -8.24
C ASN A 81 -14.09 26.84 -7.91
N MET A 82 -15.15 26.04 -8.10
CA MET A 82 -16.52 26.43 -7.79
C MET A 82 -17.18 25.47 -6.79
N ALA A 83 -16.42 24.59 -6.13
CA ALA A 83 -16.94 23.63 -5.16
C ALA A 83 -17.81 24.29 -4.08
N SER A 84 -17.38 25.45 -3.55
CA SER A 84 -18.10 26.21 -2.52
C SER A 84 -19.48 26.71 -2.97
N GLN A 85 -19.71 26.83 -4.28
CA GLN A 85 -20.99 27.23 -4.88
C GLN A 85 -21.98 26.05 -4.97
N TYR A 86 -21.48 24.82 -5.10
CA TYR A 86 -22.31 23.61 -5.16
C TYR A 86 -22.53 23.01 -3.76
N TRP A 87 -21.52 23.09 -2.90
CA TRP A 87 -21.52 22.48 -1.57
C TRP A 87 -21.09 23.51 -0.52
N PRO A 88 -22.03 24.00 0.32
CA PRO A 88 -21.73 24.98 1.35
C PRO A 88 -20.63 24.51 2.30
N GLY A 89 -19.57 25.32 2.45
CA GLY A 89 -18.41 25.02 3.30
C GLY A 89 -17.34 24.14 2.63
N ALA A 90 -17.55 23.73 1.38
CA ALA A 90 -16.49 23.13 0.58
C ALA A 90 -15.41 24.16 0.25
N LEU A 91 -14.19 23.66 0.06
CA LEU A 91 -13.05 24.45 -0.35
C LEU A 91 -12.88 24.35 -1.86
N ASP A 92 -12.53 25.46 -2.48
CA ASP A 92 -12.27 25.53 -3.91
C ASP A 92 -10.81 25.16 -4.20
N GLY A 93 -10.59 24.46 -5.33
CA GLY A 93 -9.27 24.36 -5.97
C GLY A 93 -8.91 25.65 -6.71
N ASP A 94 -7.75 25.68 -7.38
CA ASP A 94 -7.29 26.90 -8.07
C ASP A 94 -7.79 27.05 -9.52
N GLY A 95 -8.29 25.97 -10.13
CA GLY A 95 -8.83 25.97 -11.49
C GLY A 95 -7.77 26.09 -12.58
N SER A 96 -6.53 25.68 -12.29
CA SER A 96 -5.40 25.68 -13.22
C SER A 96 -5.48 24.62 -14.31
N GLY A 97 -6.45 23.70 -14.23
CA GLY A 97 -6.68 22.63 -15.21
C GLY A 97 -5.74 21.43 -15.03
N ARG A 98 -5.17 21.29 -13.85
CA ARG A 98 -4.31 20.18 -13.41
C ARG A 98 -4.30 20.14 -11.89
N LEU A 99 -4.06 18.97 -11.30
CA LEU A 99 -3.82 18.91 -9.86
C LEU A 99 -2.47 19.53 -9.55
N ASN A 100 -2.33 20.25 -8.45
CA ASN A 100 -1.04 20.77 -8.00
C ASN A 100 -0.17 19.68 -7.36
N VAL A 101 1.14 19.79 -7.63
CA VAL A 101 2.14 18.78 -7.28
C VAL A 101 2.18 18.56 -5.77
N HIS A 102 2.25 17.30 -5.37
CA HIS A 102 3.11 16.92 -4.25
C HIS A 102 4.49 16.62 -4.85
N ASN A 103 5.36 17.62 -4.96
CA ASN A 103 6.76 17.30 -5.17
C ASN A 103 7.24 16.56 -3.92
N ASP A 104 8.04 15.52 -4.10
CA ASP A 104 8.59 14.63 -3.07
C ASP A 104 9.23 15.34 -1.85
N TRP A 105 9.43 16.66 -1.97
CA TRP A 105 10.05 17.55 -1.01
C TRP A 105 9.25 18.83 -0.68
N ALA A 106 7.95 18.87 -0.96
CA ALA A 106 7.11 19.88 -0.31
C ALA A 106 7.13 19.60 1.19
N THR A 107 8.06 20.27 1.89
CA THR A 107 7.85 20.74 3.25
C THR A 107 6.39 21.15 3.31
N ILE A 108 5.58 20.46 4.12
CA ILE A 108 4.18 20.84 4.34
C ILE A 108 4.25 22.33 4.71
N PRO A 109 3.84 23.27 3.84
CA PRO A 109 3.70 24.64 4.30
C PRO A 109 2.63 24.55 5.38
N ASN A 110 2.79 25.27 6.49
CA ASN A 110 1.95 25.20 7.69
C ASN A 110 0.46 25.56 7.46
N ASN A 111 -0.04 25.56 6.22
CA ASN A 111 -1.42 25.73 5.83
C ASN A 111 -1.88 24.50 5.02
N VAL A 112 -2.51 23.56 5.73
CA VAL A 112 -2.95 22.25 5.22
C VAL A 112 -4.30 22.33 4.48
N ASN A 113 -4.96 23.49 4.52
CA ASN A 113 -6.30 23.70 3.97
C ASN A 113 -6.24 24.15 2.50
N GLY A 114 -7.02 23.50 1.64
CA GLY A 114 -7.13 23.87 0.21
C GLY A 114 -6.10 23.20 -0.70
N ARG A 115 -5.47 22.10 -0.27
CA ARG A 115 -4.57 21.34 -1.14
C ARG A 115 -5.37 20.49 -2.10
N GLU A 116 -5.17 20.68 -3.39
CA GLU A 116 -5.90 19.96 -4.44
C GLU A 116 -5.73 18.43 -4.34
N SER A 117 -4.59 17.99 -3.82
CA SER A 117 -4.31 16.57 -3.54
C SER A 117 -5.23 15.96 -2.47
N LEU A 118 -5.63 16.73 -1.45
CA LEU A 118 -6.65 16.36 -0.46
C LEU A 118 -8.05 16.60 -1.01
N LEU A 119 -8.24 17.70 -1.72
CA LEU A 119 -9.52 18.07 -2.29
C LEU A 119 -9.99 17.09 -3.37
N PHE A 120 -9.09 16.35 -4.02
CA PHE A 120 -9.45 15.35 -5.03
C PHE A 120 -10.50 14.37 -4.52
N PHE A 121 -10.20 13.64 -3.44
CA PHE A 121 -11.13 12.65 -2.88
C PHE A 121 -12.33 13.33 -2.22
N TYR A 122 -12.12 14.50 -1.63
CA TYR A 122 -13.19 15.30 -1.03
C TYR A 122 -14.23 15.75 -2.07
N HIS A 123 -13.82 16.30 -3.20
CA HIS A 123 -14.71 16.74 -4.28
C HIS A 123 -15.48 15.56 -4.89
N LEU A 124 -14.80 14.42 -5.10
CA LEU A 124 -15.48 13.19 -5.55
C LEU A 124 -16.55 12.72 -4.55
N SER A 125 -16.27 12.81 -3.25
CA SER A 125 -17.21 12.45 -2.18
C SER A 125 -18.41 13.40 -2.13
N LEU A 126 -18.15 14.71 -2.16
CA LEU A 126 -19.19 15.75 -2.15
C LEU A 126 -20.13 15.65 -3.34
N ALA A 127 -19.58 15.32 -4.51
CA ALA A 127 -20.37 15.08 -5.72
C ALA A 127 -21.18 13.77 -5.68
N GLY A 128 -20.98 12.91 -4.68
CA GLY A 128 -21.65 11.61 -4.59
C GLY A 128 -21.27 10.64 -5.71
N ILE A 129 -20.14 10.87 -6.37
CA ILE A 129 -19.65 10.02 -7.48
C ILE A 129 -18.99 8.75 -6.93
N ILE A 130 -18.36 8.87 -5.76
CA ILE A 130 -17.85 7.72 -5.00
C ILE A 130 -18.72 7.50 -3.75
N PRO A 131 -18.87 6.24 -3.30
CA PRO A 131 -19.64 5.93 -2.09
C PRO A 131 -18.90 6.31 -0.79
N ASP A 132 -17.58 6.47 -0.88
CA ASP A 132 -16.73 6.81 0.25
C ASP A 132 -16.89 8.29 0.63
N SER A 133 -16.77 8.60 1.92
CA SER A 133 -16.85 9.97 2.42
C SER A 133 -15.48 10.42 2.92
N TYR A 134 -14.84 11.34 2.19
CA TYR A 134 -13.59 11.97 2.59
C TYR A 134 -13.80 13.40 3.10
N ASN A 135 -12.87 13.89 3.90
CA ASN A 135 -12.79 15.27 4.39
C ASN A 135 -11.45 15.88 4.01
N ASN A 136 -11.36 17.22 4.00
CA ASN A 136 -10.10 17.93 3.83
C ASN A 136 -9.24 17.87 5.12
N THR A 137 -8.63 16.72 5.39
CA THR A 137 -7.71 16.50 6.52
C THR A 137 -6.56 15.57 6.13
N SER A 138 -5.36 15.83 6.63
CA SER A 138 -4.21 14.94 6.44
C SER A 138 -4.25 13.75 7.40
N THR A 139 -5.26 12.89 7.23
CA THR A 139 -5.45 11.69 8.06
C THR A 139 -5.77 10.49 7.16
N LEU A 140 -5.05 9.38 7.35
CA LEU A 140 -5.35 8.13 6.66
C LEU A 140 -6.77 7.66 6.98
N GLY A 141 -7.47 7.18 5.96
CA GLY A 141 -8.86 6.72 6.04
C GLY A 141 -9.89 7.85 6.16
N VAL A 142 -9.47 9.12 6.27
CA VAL A 142 -10.39 10.26 6.41
C VAL A 142 -10.22 11.28 5.29
N GLY A 143 -8.99 11.67 4.94
CA GLY A 143 -8.72 12.52 3.75
C GLY A 143 -7.87 11.83 2.70
N TYR A 144 -7.07 10.83 3.10
CA TYR A 144 -6.35 9.95 2.19
C TYR A 144 -6.94 8.55 2.25
N PRO A 145 -7.32 7.93 1.11
CA PRO A 145 -7.67 6.52 1.08
C PRO A 145 -6.51 5.66 1.56
N GLU A 146 -6.81 4.59 2.31
CA GLU A 146 -5.82 3.58 2.70
C GLU A 146 -5.55 2.62 1.55
N LEU A 147 -4.31 2.11 1.47
CA LEU A 147 -3.95 1.06 0.52
C LEU A 147 -4.42 -0.31 1.02
N ILE A 148 -5.05 -1.07 0.13
CA ILE A 148 -5.51 -2.43 0.43
C ILE A 148 -4.33 -3.41 0.54
N ILE A 149 -3.28 -3.16 -0.25
CA ILE A 149 -2.04 -3.95 -0.24
C ILE A 149 -1.16 -3.69 0.98
N SER A 150 -1.29 -2.53 1.64
CA SER A 150 -0.35 -2.10 2.68
C SER A 150 -1.05 -1.32 3.78
N LYS A 151 -1.29 -1.99 4.90
CA LYS A 151 -2.02 -1.42 6.05
C LYS A 151 -1.27 -0.25 6.65
N GLY A 152 -1.98 0.85 6.94
CA GLY A 152 -1.39 2.06 7.49
C GLY A 152 -0.57 2.86 6.47
N LYS A 153 -0.69 2.53 5.18
CA LYS A 153 -0.25 3.35 4.07
C LYS A 153 -1.48 3.83 3.30
N GLY A 154 -1.32 4.89 2.51
CA GLY A 154 -2.41 5.46 1.74
C GLY A 154 -1.97 6.00 0.39
N MET A 155 -2.94 6.56 -0.31
CA MET A 155 -2.72 7.26 -1.57
C MET A 155 -3.15 8.71 -1.51
N THR A 156 -2.54 9.52 -2.37
CA THR A 156 -2.88 10.92 -2.60
C THR A 156 -3.03 11.15 -4.10
N ALA A 157 -3.70 12.22 -4.52
CA ALA A 157 -3.77 12.60 -5.93
C ALA A 157 -2.82 13.78 -6.23
N GLY A 158 -2.34 13.90 -7.45
CA GLY A 158 -1.48 15.01 -7.84
C GLY A 158 -1.10 14.98 -9.32
N ASN A 159 -0.31 15.94 -9.76
CA ASN A 159 0.42 15.87 -11.02
C ASN A 159 1.91 15.60 -10.79
N VAL A 160 2.60 15.16 -11.84
CA VAL A 160 4.06 15.33 -11.96
C VAL A 160 4.30 16.29 -13.10
N ARG A 161 5.21 17.23 -12.87
CA ARG A 161 5.85 17.99 -13.91
C ARG A 161 7.34 17.98 -13.62
N TRP A 162 8.10 17.28 -14.48
CA TRP A 162 9.54 17.05 -14.46
C TRP A 162 10.02 15.81 -13.69
N GLY A 163 10.71 14.92 -14.43
CA GLY A 163 11.41 13.74 -13.94
C GLY A 163 12.62 14.13 -13.10
N GLY A 164 12.49 13.94 -11.79
CA GLY A 164 13.60 14.02 -10.84
C GLY A 164 14.18 12.62 -10.59
N ALA A 165 15.37 12.56 -10.00
CA ALA A 165 16.09 11.34 -9.61
C ALA A 165 15.31 10.36 -8.68
N ASN A 166 14.06 10.67 -8.34
CA ASN A 166 13.14 9.83 -7.59
C ASN A 166 12.45 8.81 -8.46
N PHE A 167 11.89 9.23 -9.61
CA PHE A 167 11.24 8.33 -10.57
C PHE A 167 12.21 7.36 -11.25
N GLN A 168 13.52 7.50 -10.96
CA GLN A 168 14.57 6.65 -11.53
C GLN A 168 14.41 6.48 -13.04
N THR A 169 13.99 7.52 -13.74
CA THR A 169 13.83 7.52 -15.19
C THR A 169 14.59 8.69 -15.79
N SER A 170 15.21 8.47 -16.96
CA SER A 170 15.77 9.53 -17.78
C SER A 170 14.71 10.23 -18.64
N ALA A 171 13.52 9.62 -18.78
CA ALA A 171 12.41 10.21 -19.51
C ALA A 171 11.72 11.32 -18.71
N SER A 172 11.14 12.29 -19.43
CA SER A 172 10.27 13.29 -18.81
C SER A 172 8.85 12.75 -18.73
N VAL A 173 8.30 12.73 -17.51
CA VAL A 173 6.90 12.39 -17.26
C VAL A 173 6.12 13.69 -17.02
N ASP A 174 4.97 13.85 -17.69
CA ASP A 174 4.04 14.98 -17.52
C ASP A 174 2.62 14.46 -17.64
N PHE A 175 1.85 14.57 -16.56
CA PHE A 175 0.44 14.19 -16.49
C PHE A 175 -0.30 15.17 -15.60
N LYS A 176 -1.60 15.37 -15.83
CA LYS A 176 -2.44 16.30 -15.07
C LYS A 176 -2.97 15.72 -13.78
N ALA A 177 -3.21 14.41 -13.76
CA ALA A 177 -3.75 13.69 -12.60
C ALA A 177 -3.20 12.27 -12.51
N GLY A 178 -2.73 11.90 -11.32
CA GLY A 178 -2.31 10.54 -10.97
C GLY A 178 -2.55 10.26 -9.49
N LEU A 179 -2.69 8.98 -9.15
CA LEU A 179 -2.83 8.48 -7.79
C LEU A 179 -1.47 7.99 -7.32
N TYR A 180 -0.91 8.64 -6.31
CA TYR A 180 0.38 8.28 -5.73
C TYR A 180 0.18 7.39 -4.52
N LEU A 181 0.72 6.19 -4.59
CA LEU A 181 0.81 5.26 -3.48
C LEU A 181 2.05 5.57 -2.66
N GLN A 182 1.98 6.66 -1.90
CA GLN A 182 3.13 7.14 -1.15
C GLN A 182 2.83 7.57 0.28
N VAL A 183 1.56 7.64 0.69
CA VAL A 183 1.23 8.21 2.01
C VAL A 183 1.59 7.20 3.10
N GLY A 184 2.36 7.62 4.12
CA GLY A 184 2.76 6.74 5.22
C GLY A 184 2.67 7.34 6.62
N ARG A 185 2.74 8.67 6.75
CA ARG A 185 2.70 9.38 8.04
C ARG A 185 2.01 10.75 7.95
N PRO A 186 0.74 10.85 7.48
CA PRO A 186 0.15 12.15 7.18
C PRO A 186 -0.15 13.00 8.41
N GLU A 187 -0.27 12.40 9.59
CA GLU A 187 -0.45 13.08 10.88
C GLU A 187 0.80 13.84 11.39
N LEU A 188 1.97 13.67 10.77
CA LEU A 188 3.16 14.44 11.12
C LEU A 188 3.14 15.79 10.38
N ILE A 189 2.46 16.78 10.98
CA ILE A 189 2.17 18.13 10.44
C ILE A 189 3.42 18.93 9.98
N SER A 190 4.64 18.44 10.21
CA SER A 190 5.90 19.14 9.91
C SER A 190 6.83 18.44 8.91
N GLY A 191 6.44 17.31 8.30
CA GLY A 191 7.28 16.54 7.38
C GLY A 191 6.48 15.92 6.24
N SER A 192 7.15 15.57 5.13
CA SER A 192 6.53 14.94 3.96
C SER A 192 5.54 13.84 4.34
N MET A 193 4.35 13.83 3.73
CA MET A 193 3.38 12.73 3.89
C MET A 193 3.91 11.40 3.33
N ASN A 194 4.97 11.48 2.54
CA ASN A 194 5.58 10.34 1.87
C ASN A 194 6.17 9.39 2.88
N ASP A 195 5.95 8.11 2.62
CA ASP A 195 6.55 7.07 3.42
C ASP A 195 8.07 7.06 3.22
N GLN A 196 8.79 7.01 4.33
CA GLN A 196 10.26 7.05 4.33
C GLN A 196 10.89 5.67 4.07
N ILE A 197 10.08 4.62 3.94
CA ILE A 197 10.54 3.26 3.74
C ILE A 197 10.09 2.76 2.38
N GLY A 198 8.80 2.89 2.09
CA GLY A 198 8.12 2.35 0.93
C GLY A 198 6.71 1.93 1.33
N THR A 199 5.76 2.13 0.44
CA THR A 199 4.38 1.68 0.62
C THR A 199 4.23 0.20 0.25
N SER A 200 5.10 -0.35 -0.60
CA SER A 200 5.15 -1.78 -0.90
C SER A 200 6.55 -2.25 -1.34
N ASP A 201 6.71 -3.55 -1.54
CA ASP A 201 7.92 -4.19 -2.05
C ASP A 201 7.91 -4.27 -3.60
N PRO A 202 9.09 -4.45 -4.24
CA PRO A 202 9.21 -4.51 -5.70
C PRO A 202 8.35 -5.60 -6.36
N ARG A 203 8.19 -6.76 -5.71
CA ARG A 203 7.44 -7.89 -6.27
C ARG A 203 5.94 -7.57 -6.29
N THR A 204 5.42 -6.95 -5.25
CA THR A 204 4.00 -6.56 -5.19
C THR A 204 3.67 -5.52 -6.26
N TYR A 205 4.53 -4.52 -6.48
CA TYR A 205 4.31 -3.52 -7.54
C TYR A 205 4.53 -4.06 -8.94
N SER A 206 5.54 -4.89 -9.18
CA SER A 206 5.69 -5.61 -10.45
C SER A 206 4.44 -6.45 -10.78
N ASN A 207 3.83 -7.10 -9.79
CA ASN A 207 2.57 -7.84 -9.97
C ASN A 207 1.34 -6.96 -10.23
N ILE A 208 1.34 -5.70 -9.77
CA ILE A 208 0.29 -4.74 -10.08
C ILE A 208 0.46 -4.27 -11.52
N ASP A 209 1.67 -3.80 -11.83
CA ASP A 209 2.08 -3.25 -13.12
C ASP A 209 1.79 -4.22 -14.27
N THR A 210 2.33 -5.44 -14.20
CA THR A 210 2.09 -6.50 -15.20
C THR A 210 0.62 -6.88 -15.42
N LYS A 211 -0.28 -6.53 -14.49
CA LYS A 211 -1.73 -6.80 -14.62
C LYS A 211 -2.52 -5.64 -15.22
N ILE A 212 -2.00 -4.42 -15.15
CA ILE A 212 -2.69 -3.22 -15.62
C ILE A 212 -2.02 -2.57 -16.82
N ASP A 213 -0.75 -2.90 -17.06
CA ASP A 213 0.12 -2.27 -18.03
C ASP A 213 1.12 -3.27 -18.65
N ASP A 214 2.42 -2.96 -18.66
CA ASP A 214 3.46 -3.70 -19.37
C ASP A 214 4.52 -4.34 -18.44
N GLY A 215 4.51 -4.01 -17.15
CA GLY A 215 5.50 -4.50 -16.18
C GLY A 215 6.79 -3.68 -16.16
N ASN A 216 6.86 -2.58 -16.91
CA ASN A 216 7.99 -1.65 -16.91
C ASN A 216 7.75 -0.56 -15.86
N PRO A 217 8.56 -0.48 -14.79
CA PRO A 217 8.34 0.46 -13.69
C PRO A 217 8.47 1.94 -14.08
N VAL A 218 9.08 2.26 -15.22
CA VAL A 218 9.40 3.65 -15.60
C VAL A 218 8.61 4.18 -16.79
N GLU A 219 7.75 3.36 -17.40
CA GLU A 219 6.92 3.74 -18.55
C GLU A 219 5.46 3.34 -18.34
N GLY A 220 4.58 3.86 -19.22
CA GLY A 220 3.16 3.50 -19.21
C GLY A 220 2.32 4.23 -18.15
N ILE A 221 1.25 3.59 -17.70
CA ILE A 221 0.23 4.12 -16.79
C ILE A 221 0.52 3.80 -15.32
N PHE A 222 1.45 2.90 -15.01
CA PHE A 222 1.82 2.58 -13.63
C PHE A 222 3.32 2.66 -13.45
N LEU A 223 3.78 3.73 -12.80
CA LEU A 223 5.20 3.97 -12.58
C LEU A 223 5.56 3.63 -11.14
N ALA A 224 6.60 2.84 -10.94
CA ALA A 224 7.21 2.61 -9.64
C ALA A 224 8.48 3.42 -9.49
N HIS A 225 8.79 3.81 -8.26
CA HIS A 225 9.95 4.63 -7.99
C HIS A 225 10.51 4.42 -6.59
N ARG A 226 11.80 4.74 -6.40
CA ARG A 226 12.43 4.62 -5.09
C ARG A 226 11.95 5.67 -4.11
N VAL A 227 12.10 5.31 -2.84
CA VAL A 227 12.25 6.27 -1.75
C VAL A 227 13.70 6.74 -1.68
N TRP A 228 13.94 8.06 -1.61
CA TRP A 228 15.30 8.66 -1.67
C TRP A 228 16.30 8.08 -0.64
N ASN A 229 15.83 7.70 0.55
CA ASN A 229 16.67 7.23 1.66
C ASN A 229 16.13 5.94 2.30
N SER A 230 15.59 5.00 1.51
CA SER A 230 15.12 3.74 2.09
C SER A 230 16.29 3.01 2.75
N THR A 231 16.14 2.67 4.02
CA THR A 231 17.07 1.77 4.73
C THR A 231 16.83 0.31 4.38
N GLN A 232 15.82 0.02 3.55
CA GLN A 232 15.39 -1.32 3.18
C GLN A 232 15.82 -1.72 1.76
N GLY A 233 16.78 -1.00 1.18
CA GLY A 233 17.28 -1.23 -0.18
C GLY A 233 16.46 -0.50 -1.23
N ASP A 234 16.80 -0.75 -2.50
CA ASP A 234 16.19 -0.05 -3.63
C ASP A 234 14.91 -0.74 -4.14
N CYS A 235 14.05 0.04 -4.80
CA CYS A 235 12.88 -0.47 -5.50
C CYS A 235 13.24 -1.02 -6.88
N LEU A 236 14.05 -0.26 -7.62
CA LEU A 236 14.51 -0.56 -8.97
C LEU A 236 16.02 -0.80 -8.97
N ASP A 237 16.51 -1.57 -9.93
CA ASP A 237 17.93 -1.92 -10.04
C ASP A 237 18.83 -0.81 -10.61
N GLY A 238 18.23 0.28 -11.10
CA GLY A 238 18.94 1.40 -11.70
C GLY A 238 18.03 2.55 -12.10
N VAL A 239 18.59 3.49 -12.86
CA VAL A 239 17.82 4.49 -13.61
C VAL A 239 17.42 3.84 -14.94
N ASP A 240 16.16 3.98 -15.34
CA ASP A 240 15.52 3.25 -16.44
C ASP A 240 15.67 1.73 -16.28
N GLY A 241 15.72 1.27 -15.03
CA GLY A 241 15.93 -0.11 -14.65
C GLY A 241 14.62 -0.85 -14.37
N ASP A 242 14.74 -2.14 -14.13
CA ASP A 242 13.61 -3.01 -13.79
C ASP A 242 13.36 -3.04 -12.27
N TYR A 243 12.23 -3.62 -11.87
CA TYR A 243 11.98 -3.94 -10.46
C TYR A 243 13.09 -4.83 -9.87
N LEU A 244 13.66 -4.41 -8.75
CA LEU A 244 14.70 -5.17 -8.05
C LEU A 244 14.07 -6.33 -7.24
N LEU A 245 13.68 -7.40 -7.92
CA LEU A 245 12.95 -8.54 -7.33
C LEU A 245 13.74 -9.35 -6.28
N SER A 246 15.05 -9.08 -6.13
CA SER A 246 15.89 -9.61 -5.06
C SER A 246 15.64 -8.92 -3.72
N ASN A 247 15.08 -7.71 -3.72
CA ASN A 247 14.62 -7.03 -2.53
C ASN A 247 13.18 -7.44 -2.19
N ASP A 248 12.97 -8.05 -1.03
CA ASP A 248 11.66 -8.49 -0.53
C ASP A 248 11.08 -7.54 0.54
N ARG A 249 11.74 -6.41 0.76
CA ARG A 249 11.35 -5.41 1.75
C ARG A 249 10.59 -4.26 1.10
N PRO A 250 9.71 -3.57 1.84
CA PRO A 250 9.13 -2.32 1.40
C PRO A 250 10.21 -1.28 1.04
N SER A 251 10.27 -0.92 -0.23
CA SER A 251 11.24 0.06 -0.78
C SER A 251 10.65 0.92 -1.89
N CYS A 252 9.44 0.60 -2.33
CA CYS A 252 8.81 1.22 -3.48
C CYS A 252 7.72 2.21 -3.09
N LEU A 253 7.64 3.28 -3.88
CA LEU A 253 6.45 4.11 -4.07
C LEU A 253 5.99 3.91 -5.51
N ALA A 254 4.75 4.30 -5.81
CA ALA A 254 4.24 4.20 -7.17
C ALA A 254 3.24 5.32 -7.48
N VAL A 255 3.00 5.53 -8.77
CA VAL A 255 1.92 6.37 -9.28
C VAL A 255 1.13 5.63 -10.35
N TYR A 256 -0.19 5.69 -10.23
CA TYR A 256 -1.12 5.28 -11.27
C TYR A 256 -1.64 6.51 -12.01
N ILE A 257 -1.31 6.64 -13.29
CA ILE A 257 -1.64 7.80 -14.11
C ILE A 257 -3.10 7.73 -14.58
N ILE A 258 -3.83 8.82 -14.35
CA ILE A 258 -5.24 8.96 -14.76
C ILE A 258 -5.34 9.71 -16.11
N GLU A 259 -4.71 10.89 -16.21
CA GLU A 259 -4.68 11.78 -17.39
C GLU A 259 -3.38 12.58 -17.44
#